data_AF-A0A2P8LEV5-F1
#
_entry.id   AF-A0A2P8LEV5-F1
#
_cell.length_a   1.000
_cell.length_b   1.000
_cell.length_c   1.000
_cell.angle_alpha   90.00
_cell.angle_beta   90.00
_cell.angle_gamma   90.00
#
_symmetry.space_group_name_H-M   'P 1'
#
loop_
_entity.id
_entity.type
_entity.pdbx_description
1 polymer ?
#
loop_
_entity_poly.entity_id
_entity_poly.type
_entity_poly.pdbx_seq_one_letter_code
_entity_poly.pdbx_strand_id
1 'polypeptide(L)'
;MRILIADDCKSRYKNLLKKLEELDIQRSCVELVASADEAHTKLENEYFDLLVLDILLPLYETDDDVSHEHSLAILHRINNDEEILRPGKVIGITADLDAAGAAKDTFSDCTWSIIDYSQIDDEWQQRIINCVKYIVQEKLSRPSEVQSASQTDVVIICALETPEFDALMDLPWNWAAARPIHDHMFVRDGWFFSSGLKITVSAAFATRKGMVEAALKSYIAISYFKPKLIAMTGICAGVQGAVKIGDVLFADPAWDFQNGKLLREGDVTKFLISPHHIPATYSVRTLMEMLRSDKVFLGSLPLEYGDECKYSTNIKLGPMASGSAVLADGKTIKEIEERQQRDVVGVDMEVYGLYAAAHVSSPATRFFALKGVCDHADPDKDDDAQRYAAFASARVLQKLFEQYGAFCLGVANG
;
A
#
# COMPACT_ATOMS: atom_id res chain seq x y z
N MET A 1 -21.21 -14.28 -7.36
CA MET A 1 -19.82 -14.77 -7.55
C MET A 1 -19.78 -15.44 -8.91
N ARG A 2 -18.74 -15.27 -9.74
CA ARG A 2 -18.57 -15.98 -11.02
C ARG A 2 -17.43 -16.99 -10.98
N ILE A 3 -17.64 -18.17 -11.54
CA ILE A 3 -16.68 -19.27 -11.51
C ILE A 3 -16.44 -19.78 -12.93
N LEU A 4 -15.18 -19.91 -13.33
CA LEU A 4 -14.79 -20.60 -14.56
C LEU A 4 -14.18 -21.95 -14.18
N ILE A 5 -14.62 -23.01 -14.83
CA ILE A 5 -14.10 -24.37 -14.68
C ILE A 5 -13.63 -24.82 -16.06
N ALA A 6 -12.32 -25.06 -16.21
CA ALA A 6 -11.70 -25.53 -17.43
C ALA A 6 -11.25 -26.98 -17.24
N ASP A 7 -11.99 -27.91 -17.84
CA ASP A 7 -11.81 -29.37 -17.67
C ASP A 7 -12.56 -30.08 -18.81
N ASP A 8 -11.88 -30.98 -19.51
CA ASP A 8 -12.41 -31.77 -20.63
C ASP A 8 -13.52 -32.74 -20.18
N CYS A 9 -13.54 -33.12 -18.90
CA CYS A 9 -14.51 -34.00 -18.26
C CYS A 9 -15.61 -33.23 -17.51
N LYS A 10 -16.43 -32.46 -18.22
CA LYS A 10 -17.57 -31.68 -17.66
C LYS A 10 -18.48 -32.45 -16.70
N SER A 11 -18.63 -33.77 -16.90
CA SER A 11 -19.48 -34.64 -16.05
C SER A 11 -19.02 -34.75 -14.58
N ARG A 12 -17.72 -34.55 -14.32
CA ARG A 12 -17.07 -34.59 -13.00
C ARG A 12 -17.71 -33.61 -11.99
N TYR A 13 -18.23 -32.50 -12.48
CA TYR A 13 -18.69 -31.38 -11.65
C TYR A 13 -20.15 -31.44 -11.27
N LYS A 14 -20.90 -32.47 -11.66
CA LYS A 14 -22.34 -32.56 -11.39
C LYS A 14 -22.68 -32.42 -9.90
N ASN A 15 -21.90 -33.05 -9.02
CA ASN A 15 -22.09 -32.96 -7.57
C ASN A 15 -21.59 -31.63 -7.00
N LEU A 16 -20.48 -31.09 -7.53
CA LEU A 16 -19.97 -29.78 -7.14
C LEU A 16 -21.01 -28.68 -7.44
N LEU A 17 -21.62 -28.70 -8.62
CA LEU A 17 -22.64 -27.72 -9.02
C LEU A 17 -23.83 -27.71 -8.06
N LYS A 18 -24.29 -28.87 -7.58
CA LYS A 18 -25.34 -28.94 -6.55
C LYS A 18 -24.89 -28.33 -5.22
N LYS A 19 -23.67 -28.63 -4.77
CA LYS A 19 -23.09 -28.04 -3.55
C LYS A 19 -22.89 -26.53 -3.67
N LEU A 20 -22.67 -26.00 -4.88
CA LEU A 20 -22.61 -24.56 -5.15
C LEU A 20 -23.99 -23.90 -5.11
N GLU A 21 -25.02 -24.55 -5.63
CA GLU A 21 -26.42 -24.09 -5.53
C GLU A 21 -26.88 -23.97 -4.07
N GLU A 22 -26.45 -24.90 -3.19
CA GLU A 22 -26.69 -24.82 -1.74
C GLU A 22 -26.04 -23.59 -1.07
N LEU A 23 -25.07 -22.95 -1.74
CA LEU A 23 -24.42 -21.70 -1.31
C LEU A 23 -24.97 -20.46 -2.02
N ASP A 24 -26.15 -20.56 -2.64
CA ASP A 24 -26.82 -19.48 -3.39
C ASP A 24 -26.03 -19.01 -4.63
N ILE A 25 -25.19 -19.89 -5.18
CA ILE A 25 -24.49 -19.66 -6.45
C ILE A 25 -25.31 -20.30 -7.57
N GLN A 26 -25.99 -19.47 -8.35
CA GLN A 26 -26.81 -19.92 -9.46
C GLN A 26 -25.96 -20.59 -10.54
N ARG A 27 -26.55 -21.58 -11.24
CA ARG A 27 -25.89 -22.30 -12.35
C ARG A 27 -25.35 -21.36 -13.44
N SER A 28 -26.05 -20.26 -13.70
CA SER A 28 -25.67 -19.20 -14.66
C SER A 28 -24.37 -18.47 -14.29
N CYS A 29 -23.94 -18.56 -13.04
CA CYS A 29 -22.70 -17.96 -12.56
C CYS A 29 -21.47 -18.86 -12.74
N VAL A 30 -21.67 -20.11 -13.18
CA VAL A 30 -20.59 -21.09 -13.35
C VAL A 30 -20.46 -21.44 -14.83
N GLU A 31 -19.28 -21.22 -15.40
CA GLU A 31 -18.99 -21.57 -16.79
C GLU A 31 -18.07 -22.78 -16.84
N LEU A 32 -18.42 -23.76 -17.68
CA LEU A 32 -17.63 -24.96 -17.90
C LEU A 32 -17.14 -24.96 -19.35
N VAL A 33 -15.84 -24.94 -19.53
CA VAL A 33 -15.15 -25.01 -20.82
C VAL A 33 -14.32 -26.29 -20.89
N ALA A 34 -14.17 -26.86 -22.09
CA ALA A 34 -13.51 -28.15 -22.29
C ALA A 34 -12.05 -28.05 -22.75
N SER A 35 -11.58 -26.86 -23.12
CA SER A 35 -10.24 -26.68 -23.68
C SER A 35 -9.55 -25.43 -23.20
N ALA A 36 -8.23 -25.36 -23.45
CA ALA A 36 -7.42 -24.21 -23.09
C ALA A 36 -7.79 -22.96 -23.89
N ASP A 37 -8.10 -23.09 -25.18
CA ASP A 37 -8.52 -21.99 -26.06
C ASP A 37 -9.83 -21.34 -25.59
N GLU A 38 -10.81 -22.14 -25.19
CA GLU A 38 -12.07 -21.62 -24.63
C GLU A 38 -11.84 -20.89 -23.29
N ALA A 39 -10.98 -21.45 -22.43
CA ALA A 39 -10.62 -20.84 -21.16
C ALA A 39 -9.94 -19.48 -21.37
N HIS A 40 -9.01 -19.39 -22.33
CA HIS A 40 -8.37 -18.15 -22.73
C HIS A 40 -9.38 -17.10 -23.21
N THR A 41 -10.22 -17.47 -24.17
CA THR A 41 -11.25 -16.58 -24.72
C THR A 41 -12.14 -16.03 -23.61
N LYS A 42 -12.50 -16.86 -22.61
CA LYS A 42 -13.30 -16.42 -21.48
C LYS A 42 -12.57 -15.46 -20.55
N LEU A 43 -11.29 -15.71 -20.27
CA LEU A 43 -10.46 -14.84 -19.42
C LEU A 43 -10.11 -13.50 -20.09
N GLU A 44 -10.12 -13.41 -21.42
CA GLU A 44 -9.95 -12.14 -22.14
C GLU A 44 -11.21 -11.26 -22.07
N ASN A 45 -12.39 -11.88 -22.07
CA ASN A 45 -13.67 -11.17 -22.19
C ASN A 45 -14.37 -10.91 -20.85
N GLU A 46 -14.16 -11.77 -19.85
CA GLU A 46 -14.97 -11.79 -18.64
C GLU A 46 -14.14 -12.04 -17.37
N TYR A 47 -14.45 -11.32 -16.29
CA TYR A 47 -13.82 -11.53 -14.98
C TYR A 47 -14.48 -12.67 -14.21
N PHE A 48 -13.66 -13.53 -13.59
CA PHE A 48 -14.08 -14.63 -12.73
C PHE A 48 -13.48 -14.51 -11.33
N ASP A 49 -14.29 -14.78 -10.30
CA ASP A 49 -13.85 -14.77 -8.90
C ASP A 49 -12.98 -16.00 -8.56
N LEU A 50 -13.26 -17.11 -9.24
CA LEU A 50 -12.55 -18.37 -9.09
C LEU A 50 -12.37 -19.04 -10.44
N LEU A 51 -11.14 -19.41 -10.77
CA LEU A 51 -10.79 -20.33 -11.84
C LEU A 51 -10.45 -21.70 -11.23
N VAL A 52 -11.16 -22.74 -11.65
CA VAL A 52 -10.79 -24.15 -11.42
C VAL A 52 -10.25 -24.68 -12.73
N LEU A 53 -8.99 -25.12 -12.74
CA LEU A 53 -8.27 -25.51 -13.95
C LEU A 53 -7.78 -26.95 -13.81
N ASP A 54 -8.21 -27.84 -14.70
CA ASP A 54 -7.57 -29.15 -14.83
C ASP A 54 -6.14 -28.95 -15.35
N ILE A 55 -5.19 -29.61 -14.71
CA ILE A 55 -3.79 -29.56 -15.15
C ILE A 55 -3.65 -30.24 -16.51
N LEU A 56 -4.41 -31.29 -16.80
CA LEU A 56 -4.40 -31.93 -18.11
C LEU A 56 -5.59 -31.43 -18.93
N LEU A 57 -5.30 -30.60 -19.93
CA LEU A 57 -6.33 -30.00 -20.76
C LEU A 57 -5.93 -30.09 -22.24
N PRO A 58 -6.86 -30.35 -23.18
CA PRO A 58 -6.59 -30.25 -24.60
C PRO A 58 -6.50 -28.77 -25.03
N LEU A 59 -5.81 -28.51 -26.15
CA LEU A 59 -5.70 -27.15 -26.68
C LEU A 59 -7.04 -26.67 -27.23
N TYR A 60 -7.69 -27.49 -28.06
CA TYR A 60 -9.04 -27.27 -28.59
C TYR A 60 -10.01 -28.38 -28.13
N GLU A 61 -11.32 -28.11 -28.07
CA GLU A 61 -12.32 -29.10 -27.60
C GLU A 61 -12.38 -30.36 -28.50
N THR A 62 -11.93 -30.25 -29.75
CA THR A 62 -11.88 -31.37 -30.70
C THR A 62 -10.65 -32.24 -30.60
N ASP A 63 -9.65 -31.87 -29.79
CA ASP A 63 -8.40 -32.60 -29.66
C ASP A 63 -8.54 -33.72 -28.62
N ASP A 64 -8.03 -34.91 -28.95
CA ASP A 64 -7.99 -36.05 -28.03
C ASP A 64 -6.74 -36.00 -27.11
N ASP A 65 -5.71 -35.23 -27.50
CA ASP A 65 -4.44 -35.12 -26.78
C ASP A 65 -4.52 -34.05 -25.67
N VAL A 66 -4.29 -34.46 -24.42
CA VAL A 66 -4.23 -33.58 -23.25
C VAL A 66 -2.79 -33.33 -22.82
N SER A 67 -2.48 -32.11 -22.38
CA SER A 67 -1.13 -31.76 -21.92
C SER A 67 -1.16 -30.73 -20.80
N HIS A 68 -0.22 -30.85 -19.86
CA HIS A 68 -0.03 -29.86 -18.80
C HIS A 68 0.57 -28.55 -19.31
N GLU A 69 1.26 -28.59 -20.45
CA GLU A 69 1.79 -27.38 -21.10
C GLU A 69 0.68 -26.40 -21.48
N HIS A 70 -0.50 -26.89 -21.86
CA HIS A 70 -1.64 -26.03 -22.19
C HIS A 70 -2.15 -25.26 -20.96
N SER A 71 -2.26 -25.95 -19.82
CA SER A 71 -2.65 -25.32 -18.56
C SER A 71 -1.56 -24.36 -18.05
N LEU A 72 -0.28 -24.71 -18.19
CA LEU A 72 0.84 -23.81 -17.87
C LEU A 72 0.84 -22.55 -18.74
N ALA A 73 0.46 -22.64 -20.02
CA ALA A 73 0.31 -21.48 -20.90
C ALA A 73 -0.79 -20.53 -20.43
N ILE A 74 -1.93 -21.05 -19.96
CA ILE A 74 -2.99 -20.25 -19.32
C ILE A 74 -2.45 -19.48 -18.13
N LEU A 75 -1.75 -20.17 -17.25
CA LEU A 75 -1.17 -19.58 -16.04
C LEU A 75 -0.11 -18.53 -16.35
N HIS A 76 0.76 -18.79 -17.33
CA HIS A 76 1.76 -17.83 -17.79
C HIS A 76 1.09 -16.56 -18.31
N ARG A 77 0.00 -16.67 -19.10
CA ARG A 77 -0.74 -15.50 -19.60
C ARG A 77 -1.42 -14.74 -18.47
N ILE A 78 -2.05 -15.41 -17.51
CA ILE A 78 -2.65 -14.74 -16.33
C ILE A 78 -1.64 -13.81 -15.63
N ASN A 79 -0.37 -14.21 -15.54
CA ASN A 79 0.65 -13.41 -14.85
C ASN A 79 1.31 -12.34 -15.72
N ASN A 80 1.48 -12.61 -17.01
CA ASN A 80 2.36 -11.82 -17.89
C ASN A 80 1.62 -11.04 -18.99
N ASP A 81 0.34 -11.32 -19.22
CA ASP A 81 -0.48 -10.69 -20.26
C ASP A 81 -1.43 -9.65 -19.64
N GLU A 82 -1.38 -8.41 -20.14
CA GLU A 82 -2.26 -7.31 -19.69
C GLU A 82 -3.66 -7.41 -20.29
N GLU A 83 -3.86 -8.16 -21.37
CA GLU A 83 -5.16 -8.36 -22.02
C GLU A 83 -6.04 -9.38 -21.27
N ILE A 84 -5.45 -10.15 -20.36
CA ILE A 84 -6.18 -11.15 -19.55
C ILE A 84 -6.75 -10.52 -18.29
N LEU A 85 -8.07 -10.67 -18.11
CA LEU A 85 -8.76 -10.33 -16.87
C LEU A 85 -8.44 -11.38 -15.81
N ARG A 86 -7.43 -11.07 -14.99
CA ARG A 86 -6.90 -11.97 -13.95
C ARG A 86 -8.01 -12.45 -13.00
N PRO A 87 -8.21 -13.77 -12.83
CA PRO A 87 -9.21 -14.27 -11.91
C PRO A 87 -8.82 -13.97 -10.46
N GLY A 88 -9.83 -13.85 -9.58
CA GLY A 88 -9.60 -13.55 -8.15
C GLY A 88 -8.77 -14.61 -7.44
N LYS A 89 -9.03 -15.90 -7.73
CA LYS A 89 -8.25 -17.03 -7.23
C LYS A 89 -8.19 -18.15 -8.26
N VAL A 90 -7.08 -18.89 -8.30
CA VAL A 90 -6.88 -20.05 -9.16
C VAL A 90 -6.69 -21.31 -8.31
N ILE A 91 -7.38 -22.37 -8.68
CA ILE A 91 -7.24 -23.72 -8.13
C ILE A 91 -6.93 -24.66 -9.30
N GLY A 92 -5.78 -25.32 -9.25
CA GLY A 92 -5.46 -26.43 -10.13
C GLY A 92 -6.07 -27.73 -9.59
N ILE A 93 -6.60 -28.57 -10.45
CA ILE A 93 -6.99 -29.94 -10.11
C ILE A 93 -6.29 -30.93 -11.01
N THR A 94 -5.97 -32.12 -10.50
CA THR A 94 -5.37 -33.18 -11.31
C THR A 94 -5.61 -34.54 -10.70
N ALA A 95 -5.86 -35.54 -11.54
CA ALA A 95 -5.87 -36.95 -11.15
C ALA A 95 -4.47 -37.59 -11.24
N ASP A 96 -3.53 -36.90 -11.89
CA ASP A 96 -2.20 -37.37 -12.25
C ASP A 96 -1.15 -36.72 -11.35
N LEU A 97 -0.45 -37.55 -10.56
CA LEU A 97 0.58 -37.14 -9.61
C LEU A 97 1.86 -36.65 -10.29
N ASP A 98 2.18 -37.16 -11.49
CA ASP A 98 3.35 -36.75 -12.25
C ASP A 98 3.11 -35.38 -12.90
N ALA A 99 1.91 -35.18 -13.46
CA ALA A 99 1.46 -33.86 -13.93
C ALA A 99 1.37 -32.83 -12.79
N ALA A 100 0.92 -33.25 -11.60
CA ALA A 100 0.94 -32.42 -10.39
C ALA A 100 2.35 -31.95 -10.06
N GLY A 101 3.33 -32.84 -10.15
CA GLY A 101 4.75 -32.56 -9.90
C GLY A 101 5.32 -31.52 -10.88
N ALA A 102 5.05 -31.68 -12.18
CA ALA A 102 5.53 -30.77 -13.22
C ALA A 102 4.95 -29.35 -13.09
N ALA A 103 3.69 -29.23 -12.69
CA ALA A 103 3.02 -27.95 -12.51
C ALA A 103 3.27 -27.29 -11.14
N LYS A 104 3.76 -28.06 -10.15
CA LYS A 104 3.85 -27.63 -8.75
C LYS A 104 4.64 -26.35 -8.54
N ASP A 105 5.79 -26.21 -9.19
CA ASP A 105 6.66 -25.07 -9.00
C ASP A 105 5.99 -23.78 -9.52
N THR A 106 5.35 -23.84 -10.69
CA THR A 106 4.61 -22.71 -11.27
C THR A 106 3.42 -22.29 -10.40
N PHE A 107 2.63 -23.25 -9.89
CA PHE A 107 1.52 -22.95 -8.99
C PHE A 107 2.01 -22.38 -7.65
N SER A 108 3.11 -22.93 -7.11
CA SER A 108 3.72 -22.47 -5.86
C SER A 108 4.26 -21.04 -5.97
N ASP A 109 4.98 -20.74 -7.05
CA ASP A 109 5.54 -19.40 -7.32
C ASP A 109 4.44 -18.32 -7.44
N CYS A 110 3.26 -18.73 -7.89
CA CYS A 110 2.10 -17.85 -8.04
C CYS A 110 1.13 -17.92 -6.86
N THR A 111 1.47 -18.64 -5.79
CA THR A 111 0.63 -18.88 -4.59
C THR A 111 -0.74 -19.53 -4.89
N TRP A 112 -0.86 -20.22 -6.02
CA TRP A 112 -2.06 -20.97 -6.39
C TRP A 112 -2.05 -22.36 -5.76
N SER A 113 -3.24 -22.92 -5.55
CA SER A 113 -3.40 -24.21 -4.87
C SER A 113 -3.65 -25.32 -5.88
N ILE A 114 -2.92 -26.44 -5.76
CA ILE A 114 -3.23 -27.70 -6.46
C ILE A 114 -4.01 -28.62 -5.53
N ILE A 115 -5.05 -29.24 -6.05
CA ILE A 115 -5.89 -30.22 -5.36
C ILE A 115 -5.88 -31.53 -6.14
N ASP A 116 -5.58 -32.62 -5.46
CA ASP A 116 -5.66 -33.96 -6.04
C ASP A 116 -7.13 -34.33 -6.25
N TYR A 117 -7.49 -34.68 -7.48
CA TYR A 117 -8.80 -35.18 -7.83
C TYR A 117 -8.94 -36.66 -7.44
N SER A 118 -10.07 -37.00 -6.85
CA SER A 118 -10.43 -38.36 -6.47
C SER A 118 -11.85 -38.70 -6.92
N GLN A 119 -12.02 -39.89 -7.50
CA GLN A 119 -13.35 -40.43 -7.85
C GLN A 119 -14.01 -41.14 -6.66
N ILE A 120 -13.24 -41.51 -5.64
CA ILE A 120 -13.68 -42.35 -4.52
C ILE A 120 -14.07 -41.55 -3.29
N ASP A 121 -13.67 -40.28 -3.22
CA ASP A 121 -14.01 -39.35 -2.14
C ASP A 121 -14.40 -37.97 -2.69
N ASP A 122 -14.96 -37.17 -1.78
CA ASP A 122 -15.46 -35.83 -2.06
C ASP A 122 -14.50 -34.72 -1.55
N GLU A 123 -13.26 -35.05 -1.17
CA GLU A 123 -12.34 -34.12 -0.49
C GLU A 123 -12.00 -32.92 -1.40
N TRP A 124 -11.74 -33.19 -2.68
CA TRP A 124 -11.43 -32.15 -3.67
C TRP A 124 -12.59 -31.16 -3.84
N GLN A 125 -13.83 -31.66 -3.88
CA GLN A 125 -15.03 -30.82 -3.94
C GLN A 125 -15.16 -29.99 -2.66
N GLN A 126 -14.90 -30.59 -1.50
CA GLN A 126 -14.99 -29.90 -0.21
C GLN A 126 -13.96 -28.76 -0.12
N ARG A 127 -12.75 -28.96 -0.65
CA ARG A 127 -11.73 -27.91 -0.72
C ARG A 127 -12.15 -26.75 -1.62
N ILE A 128 -12.74 -27.02 -2.79
CA ILE A 128 -13.30 -25.97 -3.65
C ILE A 128 -14.45 -25.26 -2.94
N ILE A 129 -15.36 -25.98 -2.29
CA ILE A 129 -16.47 -25.42 -1.50
C ILE A 129 -15.97 -24.54 -0.35
N ASN A 130 -14.91 -24.93 0.35
CA ASN A 130 -14.30 -24.11 1.39
C ASN A 130 -13.71 -22.81 0.81
N CYS A 131 -13.08 -22.90 -0.36
CA CYS A 131 -12.58 -21.71 -1.07
C CYS A 131 -13.72 -20.78 -1.48
N VAL A 132 -14.80 -21.33 -2.02
CA VAL A 132 -16.01 -20.58 -2.38
C VAL A 132 -16.64 -19.92 -1.16
N LYS A 133 -16.80 -20.65 -0.04
CA LYS A 133 -17.29 -20.09 1.22
C LYS A 133 -16.40 -18.95 1.70
N TYR A 134 -15.09 -19.09 1.61
CA TYR A 134 -14.15 -18.02 1.95
C TYR A 134 -14.36 -16.78 1.06
N ILE A 135 -14.45 -16.94 -0.26
CA ILE A 135 -14.65 -15.81 -1.19
C ILE A 135 -16.02 -15.15 -0.96
N VAL A 136 -17.08 -15.94 -0.76
CA VAL A 136 -18.43 -15.44 -0.46
C VAL A 136 -18.43 -14.72 0.89
N GLN A 137 -17.83 -15.28 1.93
CA GLN A 137 -17.69 -14.64 3.23
C GLN A 137 -16.81 -13.40 3.16
N GLU A 138 -15.75 -13.37 2.36
CA GLU A 138 -14.94 -12.17 2.14
C GLU A 138 -15.78 -11.06 1.50
N LYS A 139 -16.67 -11.41 0.56
CA LYS A 139 -17.61 -10.47 -0.05
C LYS A 139 -18.75 -10.03 0.88
N LEU A 140 -19.23 -10.91 1.76
CA LEU A 140 -20.33 -10.65 2.71
C LEU A 140 -19.87 -10.00 4.03
N SER A 141 -18.66 -10.33 4.49
CA SER A 141 -18.05 -9.84 5.73
C SER A 141 -17.23 -8.57 5.50
N ARG A 142 -17.05 -8.15 4.24
CA ARG A 142 -16.84 -6.74 3.95
C ARG A 142 -18.09 -6.01 4.44
N PRO A 143 -17.97 -5.06 5.40
CA PRO A 143 -19.10 -4.26 5.84
C PRO A 143 -19.82 -3.71 4.61
N SER A 144 -21.15 -3.77 4.62
CA SER A 144 -22.04 -3.42 3.51
C SER A 144 -22.02 -1.92 3.10
N GLU A 145 -20.92 -1.22 3.36
CA GLU A 145 -20.62 0.14 2.87
C GLU A 145 -19.60 0.16 1.72
N VAL A 146 -19.03 -0.98 1.29
CA VAL A 146 -18.14 -1.06 0.11
C VAL A 146 -18.94 -1.30 -1.19
N GLN A 147 -20.13 -0.70 -1.31
CA GLN A 147 -20.81 -0.47 -2.59
C GLN A 147 -20.54 0.93 -3.15
N SER A 148 -19.33 1.44 -2.92
CA SER A 148 -18.48 2.09 -3.91
C SER A 148 -17.13 2.20 -3.24
N ALA A 149 -16.14 1.41 -3.63
CA ALA A 149 -14.77 1.80 -3.32
C ALA A 149 -14.59 3.16 -4.02
N SER A 150 -14.67 4.26 -3.27
CA SER A 150 -14.40 5.57 -3.82
C SER A 150 -12.90 5.58 -4.10
N GLN A 151 -12.53 5.20 -5.32
CA GLN A 151 -11.16 5.28 -5.77
C GLN A 151 -10.72 6.73 -5.54
N THR A 152 -9.81 6.91 -4.59
CA THR A 152 -9.30 8.23 -4.21
C THR A 152 -7.89 8.32 -4.74
N ASP A 153 -7.53 9.41 -5.41
CA ASP A 153 -6.21 9.52 -6.02
C ASP A 153 -5.11 9.58 -4.96
N VAL A 154 -5.32 10.38 -3.92
CA VAL A 154 -4.36 10.64 -2.84
C VAL A 154 -4.96 10.32 -1.47
N VAL A 155 -4.23 9.59 -0.64
CA VAL A 155 -4.51 9.49 0.80
C VAL A 155 -3.43 10.22 1.57
N ILE A 156 -3.81 10.98 2.60
CA ILE A 156 -2.86 11.65 3.50
C ILE A 156 -3.09 11.18 4.92
N ILE A 157 -2.02 10.71 5.57
CA ILE A 157 -2.02 10.37 6.99
C ILE A 157 -1.19 11.42 7.74
N CYS A 158 -1.83 12.16 8.64
CA CYS A 158 -1.13 13.01 9.60
C CYS A 158 -0.72 12.20 10.84
N ALA A 159 0.42 12.56 11.42
CA ALA A 159 0.93 11.88 12.61
C ALA A 159 0.00 12.07 13.83
N LEU A 160 -0.58 13.26 14.03
CA LEU A 160 -1.61 13.53 15.03
C LEU A 160 -2.66 14.51 14.51
N GLU A 161 -3.70 14.71 15.31
CA GLU A 161 -4.76 15.69 15.06
C GLU A 161 -4.23 17.12 15.14
N THR A 162 -3.64 17.50 16.28
CA THR A 162 -3.07 18.83 16.50
C THR A 162 -1.56 18.71 16.73
N PRO A 163 -0.72 19.54 16.05
CA PRO A 163 -1.08 20.56 15.05
C PRO A 163 -1.12 20.05 13.59
N GLU A 164 -0.79 18.79 13.32
CA GLU A 164 -0.53 18.34 11.94
C GLU A 164 -1.78 18.22 11.06
N PHE A 165 -2.88 17.66 11.58
CA PHE A 165 -4.13 17.57 10.82
C PHE A 165 -4.81 18.92 10.71
N ASP A 166 -4.75 19.76 11.74
CA ASP A 166 -5.24 21.14 11.69
C ASP A 166 -4.60 21.92 10.53
N ALA A 167 -3.26 21.89 10.42
CA ALA A 167 -2.54 22.54 9.33
C ALA A 167 -2.91 22.01 7.94
N LEU A 168 -3.27 20.73 7.83
CA LEU A 168 -3.77 20.14 6.59
C LEU A 168 -5.19 20.61 6.26
N MET A 169 -6.05 20.76 7.27
CA MET A 169 -7.42 21.22 7.10
C MET A 169 -7.51 22.70 6.69
N ASP A 170 -6.47 23.49 6.98
CA ASP A 170 -6.34 24.88 6.52
C ASP A 170 -6.04 24.99 5.00
N LEU A 171 -5.69 23.89 4.34
CA LEU A 171 -5.51 23.89 2.89
C LEU A 171 -6.85 24.07 2.16
N PRO A 172 -6.90 24.84 1.06
CA PRO A 172 -8.13 25.14 0.32
C PRO A 172 -8.57 23.99 -0.60
N TRP A 173 -8.63 22.76 -0.09
CA TRP A 173 -8.95 21.55 -0.84
C TRP A 173 -10.39 21.08 -0.70
N ASN A 174 -11.32 22.02 -0.52
CA ASN A 174 -12.77 21.76 -0.54
C ASN A 174 -13.19 20.59 0.38
N TRP A 175 -12.65 20.57 1.61
CA TRP A 175 -12.87 19.50 2.58
C TRP A 175 -14.35 19.33 2.93
N ALA A 176 -14.82 18.09 2.86
CA ALA A 176 -16.13 17.67 3.33
C ALA A 176 -16.14 17.42 4.85
N ALA A 177 -17.33 17.15 5.39
CA ALA A 177 -17.48 16.69 6.76
C ALA A 177 -16.78 15.34 6.98
N ALA A 178 -16.37 15.08 8.22
CA ALA A 178 -15.77 13.79 8.57
C ALA A 178 -16.78 12.66 8.37
N ARG A 179 -16.31 11.52 7.84
CA ARG A 179 -17.08 10.28 7.77
C ARG A 179 -16.25 9.08 8.23
N PRO A 180 -16.87 8.04 8.81
CA PRO A 180 -16.17 6.80 9.13
C PRO A 180 -15.88 6.01 7.85
N ILE A 181 -14.75 5.30 7.83
CA ILE A 181 -14.44 4.24 6.85
C ILE A 181 -14.11 2.90 7.51
N HIS A 182 -13.94 2.91 8.83
CA HIS A 182 -13.68 1.77 9.69
C HIS A 182 -14.07 2.15 11.12
N ASP A 183 -14.35 1.18 11.98
CA ASP A 183 -14.70 1.35 13.41
C ASP A 183 -13.73 2.25 14.21
N HIS A 184 -12.52 2.44 13.70
CA HIS A 184 -11.45 3.22 14.33
C HIS A 184 -10.85 4.27 13.40
N MET A 185 -11.47 4.59 12.27
CA MET A 185 -10.92 5.54 11.31
C MET A 185 -11.99 6.43 10.69
N PHE A 186 -11.85 7.72 10.97
CA PHE A 186 -12.58 8.78 10.29
C PHE A 186 -11.67 9.44 9.27
N VAL A 187 -12.26 9.90 8.18
CA VAL A 187 -11.57 10.60 7.10
C VAL A 187 -12.28 11.90 6.80
N ARG A 188 -11.54 12.85 6.25
CA ARG A 188 -12.03 14.07 5.59
C ARG A 188 -11.73 13.93 4.11
N ASP A 189 -12.77 13.78 3.29
CA ASP A 189 -12.60 13.80 1.84
C ASP A 189 -12.48 15.25 1.36
N GLY A 190 -11.72 15.46 0.31
CA GLY A 190 -11.51 16.75 -0.32
C GLY A 190 -11.11 16.57 -1.78
N TRP A 191 -10.87 17.69 -2.44
CA TRP A 191 -10.34 17.72 -3.80
C TRP A 191 -9.71 19.08 -4.12
N PHE A 192 -8.76 19.05 -5.04
CA PHE A 192 -8.12 20.22 -5.60
C PHE A 192 -7.85 20.03 -7.09
N PHE A 193 -7.42 21.10 -7.78
CA PHE A 193 -7.01 21.02 -9.18
C PHE A 193 -5.50 21.07 -9.28
N SER A 194 -4.92 20.21 -10.13
CA SER A 194 -3.54 20.29 -10.56
C SER A 194 -3.47 20.33 -12.08
N SER A 195 -2.98 21.44 -12.64
CA SER A 195 -2.92 21.65 -14.10
C SER A 195 -4.25 21.32 -14.82
N GLY A 196 -5.39 21.66 -14.20
CA GLY A 196 -6.74 21.39 -14.73
C GLY A 196 -7.29 19.98 -14.43
N LEU A 197 -6.48 19.04 -13.95
CA LEU A 197 -6.94 17.74 -13.47
C LEU A 197 -7.51 17.87 -12.07
N LYS A 198 -8.76 17.43 -11.86
CA LYS A 198 -9.34 17.29 -10.52
C LYS A 198 -8.73 16.06 -9.83
N ILE A 199 -8.09 16.27 -8.70
CA ILE A 199 -7.50 15.21 -7.87
C ILE A 199 -8.32 15.06 -6.60
N THR A 200 -8.74 13.83 -6.31
CA THR A 200 -9.45 13.50 -5.07
C THR A 200 -8.47 13.17 -3.95
N VAL A 201 -8.76 13.64 -2.74
CA VAL A 201 -7.91 13.42 -1.57
C VAL A 201 -8.74 12.99 -0.37
N SER A 202 -8.24 12.02 0.39
CA SER A 202 -8.81 11.63 1.67
C SER A 202 -7.76 11.73 2.75
N ALA A 203 -8.04 12.51 3.80
CA ALA A 203 -7.12 12.76 4.88
C ALA A 203 -7.60 12.12 6.19
N ALA A 204 -6.67 11.57 6.95
CA ALA A 204 -6.89 11.09 8.31
C ALA A 204 -5.68 11.38 9.19
N PHE A 205 -5.83 11.14 10.49
CA PHE A 205 -4.73 11.22 11.45
C PHE A 205 -4.65 9.94 12.28
N ALA A 206 -3.46 9.66 12.81
CA ALA A 206 -3.25 8.57 13.76
C ALA A 206 -3.79 8.96 15.15
N THR A 207 -4.38 8.00 15.86
CA THR A 207 -4.97 8.25 17.19
C THR A 207 -3.93 8.39 18.29
N ARG A 208 -2.71 7.93 18.00
CA ARG A 208 -1.54 7.96 18.88
C ARG A 208 -0.28 7.95 18.03
N LYS A 209 0.81 8.45 18.61
CA LYS A 209 2.15 8.41 18.01
C LYS A 209 2.64 6.97 17.85
N GLY A 210 3.48 6.71 16.86
CA GLY A 210 4.21 5.45 16.73
C GLY A 210 3.97 4.66 15.44
N MET A 211 5.00 3.90 15.05
CA MET A 211 5.06 3.19 13.76
C MET A 211 3.96 2.16 13.58
N VAL A 212 3.54 1.48 14.65
CA VAL A 212 2.46 0.48 14.60
C VAL A 212 1.13 1.13 14.24
N GLU A 213 0.80 2.26 14.86
CA GLU A 213 -0.44 3.00 14.56
C GLU A 213 -0.40 3.53 13.12
N ALA A 214 0.73 4.12 12.72
CA ALA A 214 0.92 4.62 11.36
C ALA A 214 0.78 3.52 10.30
N ALA A 215 1.34 2.33 10.56
CA ALA A 215 1.24 1.19 9.66
C ALA A 215 -0.21 0.68 9.55
N LEU A 216 -0.92 0.52 10.68
CA LEU A 216 -2.31 0.06 10.69
C LEU A 216 -3.24 1.04 9.95
N LYS A 217 -3.12 2.34 10.22
CA LYS A 217 -3.92 3.38 9.56
C LYS A 217 -3.64 3.45 8.07
N SER A 218 -2.36 3.39 7.69
CA SER A 218 -1.96 3.38 6.29
C SER A 218 -2.50 2.15 5.57
N TYR A 219 -2.41 0.96 6.18
CA TYR A 219 -2.93 -0.27 5.59
C TYR A 219 -4.46 -0.22 5.41
N ILE A 220 -5.21 0.18 6.45
CA ILE A 220 -6.68 0.35 6.35
C ILE A 220 -7.04 1.31 5.21
N ALA A 221 -6.36 2.47 5.14
CA ALA A 221 -6.64 3.46 4.11
C ALA A 221 -6.29 2.96 2.71
N ILE A 222 -5.14 2.30 2.53
CA ILE A 222 -4.75 1.73 1.24
C ILE A 222 -5.75 0.65 0.80
N SER A 223 -6.13 -0.26 1.70
CA SER A 223 -7.09 -1.32 1.40
C SER A 223 -8.48 -0.78 1.04
N TYR A 224 -8.92 0.28 1.71
CA TYR A 224 -10.24 0.88 1.48
C TYR A 224 -10.28 1.74 0.19
N PHE A 225 -9.33 2.67 0.05
CA PHE A 225 -9.34 3.67 -1.03
C PHE A 225 -8.67 3.19 -2.32
N LYS A 226 -7.78 2.20 -2.24
CA LYS A 226 -6.88 1.77 -3.32
C LYS A 226 -6.22 2.97 -4.02
N PRO A 227 -5.54 3.84 -3.27
CA PRO A 227 -5.06 5.10 -3.82
C PRO A 227 -3.88 4.90 -4.77
N LYS A 228 -3.70 5.83 -5.70
CA LYS A 228 -2.48 5.86 -6.53
C LYS A 228 -1.28 6.29 -5.71
N LEU A 229 -1.51 7.15 -4.71
CA LEU A 229 -0.48 7.67 -3.84
C LEU A 229 -0.98 7.82 -2.39
N ILE A 230 -0.13 7.47 -1.43
CA ILE A 230 -0.31 7.80 -0.01
C ILE A 230 0.85 8.66 0.48
N ALA A 231 0.55 9.73 1.22
CA ALA A 231 1.57 10.61 1.79
C ALA A 231 1.41 10.76 3.30
N MET A 232 2.51 11.02 3.99
CA MET A 232 2.49 11.53 5.36
C MET A 232 2.91 12.98 5.40
N THR A 233 2.21 13.79 6.19
CA THR A 233 2.67 15.12 6.59
C THR A 233 2.71 15.22 8.11
N GLY A 234 3.65 16.00 8.65
CA GLY A 234 3.64 16.29 10.07
C GLY A 234 4.91 16.97 10.57
N ILE A 235 5.27 16.70 11.83
CA ILE A 235 6.47 17.27 12.46
C ILE A 235 7.48 16.20 12.86
N CYS A 236 8.73 16.61 13.04
CA CYS A 236 9.84 15.76 13.43
C CYS A 236 10.91 16.55 14.19
N ALA A 237 11.82 15.81 14.83
CA ALA A 237 13.06 16.38 15.34
C ALA A 237 14.14 16.33 14.25
N GLY A 238 14.88 17.41 14.07
CA GLY A 238 15.93 17.53 13.07
C GLY A 238 17.32 17.29 13.67
N VAL A 239 18.26 16.76 12.89
CA VAL A 239 19.66 16.63 13.34
C VAL A 239 20.33 18.00 13.34
N GLN A 240 20.88 18.39 14.50
CA GLN A 240 21.52 19.68 14.69
C GLN A 240 22.72 19.83 13.74
N GLY A 241 22.80 20.95 13.03
CA GLY A 241 23.85 21.20 12.02
C GLY A 241 23.53 20.65 10.63
N ALA A 242 22.63 19.67 10.51
CA ALA A 242 22.16 19.17 9.22
C ALA A 242 20.95 19.97 8.69
N VAL A 243 20.07 20.42 9.59
CA VAL A 243 18.81 21.11 9.31
C VAL A 243 18.50 22.17 10.36
N LYS A 244 17.56 23.08 10.07
CA LYS A 244 17.08 24.13 10.99
C LYS A 244 15.61 23.93 11.35
N ILE A 245 15.20 24.43 12.51
CA ILE A 245 13.77 24.53 12.86
C ILE A 245 13.03 25.33 11.78
N GLY A 246 11.91 24.76 11.31
CA GLY A 246 11.10 25.28 10.21
C GLY A 246 11.44 24.74 8.82
N ASP A 247 12.56 24.01 8.66
CA ASP A 247 12.83 23.25 7.44
C ASP A 247 11.83 22.10 7.29
N VAL A 248 11.55 21.70 6.05
CA VAL A 248 10.71 20.55 5.70
C VAL A 248 11.59 19.43 5.15
N LEU A 249 11.50 18.27 5.77
CA LEU A 249 12.26 17.08 5.42
C LEU A 249 11.44 16.18 4.51
N PHE A 250 12.03 15.73 3.40
CA PHE A 250 11.52 14.63 2.59
C PHE A 250 12.28 13.36 2.99
N ALA A 251 11.56 12.42 3.61
CA ALA A 251 12.14 11.22 4.18
C ALA A 251 12.52 10.21 3.08
N ASP A 252 13.80 10.09 2.77
CA ASP A 252 14.26 9.15 1.76
C ASP A 252 15.73 8.75 1.95
N PRO A 253 16.02 7.51 2.39
CA PRO A 253 15.06 6.49 2.83
C PRO A 253 14.55 6.71 4.27
N ALA A 254 13.58 5.89 4.70
CA ALA A 254 13.19 5.78 6.11
C ALA A 254 13.56 4.40 6.69
N TRP A 255 13.90 4.33 7.99
CA TRP A 255 14.17 3.07 8.70
C TRP A 255 13.78 3.13 10.18
N ASP A 256 13.61 1.97 10.82
CA ASP A 256 13.47 1.83 12.27
C ASP A 256 14.86 1.79 12.94
N PHE A 257 15.22 2.85 13.68
CA PHE A 257 16.53 2.92 14.35
C PHE A 257 16.67 1.97 15.55
N GLN A 258 15.57 1.36 15.98
CA GLN A 258 15.50 0.41 17.09
C GLN A 258 15.55 -1.05 16.60
N ASN A 259 15.69 -1.28 15.29
CA ASN A 259 15.81 -2.62 14.73
C ASN A 259 17.24 -3.15 14.85
N GLY A 260 17.42 -4.25 15.59
CA GLY A 260 18.72 -4.84 15.83
C GLY A 260 18.73 -5.81 17.00
N LYS A 261 19.93 -6.19 17.44
CA LYS A 261 20.17 -7.14 18.52
C LYS A 261 20.98 -6.49 19.64
N LEU A 262 20.47 -6.56 20.88
CA LEU A 262 21.24 -6.20 22.06
C LEU A 262 22.19 -7.35 22.44
N LEU A 263 23.48 -7.05 22.52
CA LEU A 263 24.51 -7.95 23.04
C LEU A 263 25.07 -7.41 24.35
N ARG A 264 25.40 -8.34 25.25
CA ARG A 264 26.14 -8.03 26.47
C ARG A 264 27.62 -8.36 26.24
N GLU A 265 28.45 -7.32 26.22
CA GLU A 265 29.92 -7.44 26.20
C GLU A 265 30.43 -6.99 27.59
N GLY A 266 30.55 -7.94 28.53
CA GLY A 266 30.87 -7.66 29.93
C GLY A 266 29.74 -6.92 30.66
N ASP A 267 30.03 -5.72 31.15
CA ASP A 267 29.05 -4.82 31.78
C ASP A 267 28.48 -3.77 30.81
N VAL A 268 28.90 -3.78 29.55
CA VAL A 268 28.40 -2.87 28.51
C VAL A 268 27.35 -3.57 27.66
N THR A 269 26.21 -2.89 27.44
CA THR A 269 25.22 -3.32 26.46
C THR A 269 25.52 -2.65 25.12
N LYS A 270 25.70 -3.46 24.08
CA LYS A 270 25.99 -3.02 22.72
C LYS A 270 24.81 -3.35 21.82
N PHE A 271 24.32 -2.36 21.08
CA PHE A 271 23.26 -2.56 20.11
C PHE A 271 23.85 -2.83 18.73
N LEU A 272 23.61 -4.03 18.19
CA LEU A 272 23.96 -4.40 16.82
C LEU A 272 22.78 -4.06 15.91
N ILE A 273 22.87 -2.94 15.21
CA ILE A 273 21.80 -2.50 14.34
C ILE A 273 21.66 -3.39 13.09
N SER A 274 20.42 -3.61 12.65
CA SER A 274 20.09 -4.28 11.39
C SER A 274 18.88 -3.59 10.72
N PRO A 275 19.05 -2.35 10.25
CA PRO A 275 17.93 -1.55 9.81
C PRO A 275 17.51 -1.93 8.39
N HIS A 276 16.21 -2.08 8.16
CA HIS A 276 15.64 -2.19 6.83
C HIS A 276 15.26 -0.80 6.33
N HIS A 277 15.91 -0.34 5.27
CA HIS A 277 15.68 0.98 4.70
C HIS A 277 14.66 0.89 3.57
N ILE A 278 13.60 1.69 3.65
CA ILE A 278 12.58 1.78 2.62
C ILE A 278 12.68 3.16 1.95
N PRO A 279 13.03 3.25 0.65
CA PRO A 279 13.08 4.51 -0.06
C PRO A 279 11.69 5.03 -0.37
N ALA A 280 11.55 6.35 -0.48
CA ALA A 280 10.33 6.97 -1.01
C ALA A 280 10.19 6.70 -2.51
N THR A 281 9.02 6.98 -3.09
CA THR A 281 8.81 6.85 -4.53
C THR A 281 9.74 7.79 -5.30
N TYR A 282 10.65 7.22 -6.10
CA TYR A 282 11.74 7.95 -6.76
C TYR A 282 11.28 9.11 -7.63
N SER A 283 10.20 8.95 -8.40
CA SER A 283 9.68 10.05 -9.23
C SER A 283 9.24 11.27 -8.40
N VAL A 284 8.69 11.04 -7.21
CA VAL A 284 8.26 12.12 -6.31
C VAL A 284 9.48 12.81 -5.73
N ARG A 285 10.54 12.05 -5.40
CA ARG A 285 11.84 12.61 -5.01
C ARG A 285 12.37 13.60 -6.06
N THR A 286 12.31 13.25 -7.35
CA THR A 286 12.73 14.16 -8.44
C THR A 286 11.93 15.46 -8.47
N LEU A 287 10.61 15.40 -8.24
CA LEU A 287 9.77 16.59 -8.15
C LEU A 287 10.15 17.46 -6.95
N MET A 288 10.47 16.84 -5.81
CA MET A 288 10.91 17.54 -4.60
C MET A 288 12.28 18.23 -4.77
N GLU A 289 13.19 17.66 -5.56
CA GLU A 289 14.45 18.32 -5.93
C GLU A 289 14.20 19.63 -6.72
N MET A 290 13.22 19.64 -7.62
CA MET A 290 12.81 20.87 -8.31
C MET A 290 12.20 21.87 -7.34
N LEU A 291 11.28 21.43 -6.48
CA LEU A 291 10.59 22.29 -5.52
C LEU A 291 11.56 22.92 -4.50
N ARG A 292 12.61 22.20 -4.10
CA ARG A 292 13.69 22.70 -3.23
C ARG A 292 14.39 23.95 -3.80
N SER A 293 14.36 24.12 -5.13
CA SER A 293 14.98 25.25 -5.84
C SER A 293 14.06 26.48 -5.92
N ASP A 294 12.77 26.36 -5.59
CA ASP A 294 11.82 27.47 -5.57
C ASP A 294 11.99 28.32 -4.30
N LYS A 295 13.04 29.14 -4.27
CA LYS A 295 13.36 30.00 -3.13
C LYS A 295 12.34 31.11 -2.90
N VAL A 296 11.57 31.47 -3.93
CA VAL A 296 10.52 32.48 -3.81
C VAL A 296 9.36 31.92 -3.00
N PHE A 297 8.88 30.72 -3.37
CA PHE A 297 7.85 30.02 -2.60
C PHE A 297 8.30 29.74 -1.16
N LEU A 298 9.49 29.15 -0.99
CA LEU A 298 9.96 28.80 0.35
C LEU A 298 10.17 30.03 1.24
N GLY A 299 10.56 31.17 0.65
CA GLY A 299 10.68 32.45 1.34
C GLY A 299 9.35 33.13 1.66
N SER A 300 8.23 32.75 1.02
CA SER A 300 6.91 33.31 1.34
C SER A 300 6.26 32.66 2.56
N LEU A 301 6.61 31.42 2.89
CA LEU A 301 5.95 30.64 3.94
C LEU A 301 5.99 31.31 5.34
N PRO A 302 7.12 31.87 5.83
CA PRO A 302 7.12 32.61 7.09
C PRO A 302 6.14 33.78 7.09
N LEU A 303 6.05 34.52 5.98
CA LEU A 303 5.18 35.69 5.82
C LEU A 303 3.70 35.29 5.75
N GLU A 304 3.40 34.18 5.07
CA GLU A 304 2.05 33.61 5.03
C GLU A 304 1.58 33.09 6.40
N TYR A 305 2.51 32.59 7.22
CA TYR A 305 2.18 32.14 8.58
C TYR A 305 1.89 33.32 9.51
N GLY A 306 2.66 34.41 9.40
CA GLY A 306 2.41 35.67 10.10
C GLY A 306 3.64 36.58 10.18
N ASP A 307 3.40 37.89 10.28
CA ASP A 307 4.44 38.92 10.23
C ASP A 307 5.52 38.79 11.33
N GLU A 308 5.21 38.16 12.46
CA GLU A 308 6.15 37.92 13.57
C GLU A 308 6.83 36.52 13.51
N CYS A 309 6.68 35.78 12.41
CA CYS A 309 7.28 34.46 12.27
C CYS A 309 8.82 34.53 12.31
N LYS A 310 9.42 33.94 13.35
CA LYS A 310 10.88 33.89 13.55
C LYS A 310 11.59 32.77 12.77
N TYR A 311 10.85 31.95 12.04
CA TYR A 311 11.36 30.75 11.38
C TYR A 311 11.63 30.98 9.89
N SER A 312 12.39 30.07 9.29
CA SER A 312 12.64 30.02 7.85
C SER A 312 12.35 28.63 7.34
N THR A 313 11.96 28.49 6.07
CA THR A 313 11.72 27.17 5.48
C THR A 313 12.66 26.90 4.32
N ASN A 314 13.32 25.74 4.38
CA ASN A 314 13.96 25.09 3.23
C ASN A 314 13.45 23.66 3.11
N ILE A 315 13.69 23.04 1.96
CA ILE A 315 13.44 21.61 1.77
C ILE A 315 14.77 20.86 1.87
N LYS A 316 14.82 19.82 2.70
CA LYS A 316 15.93 18.89 2.79
C LYS A 316 15.45 17.47 2.46
N LEU A 317 16.02 16.88 1.41
CA LEU A 317 15.80 15.47 1.10
C LEU A 317 16.91 14.67 1.77
N GLY A 318 16.55 13.66 2.54
CA GLY A 318 17.56 12.82 3.18
C GLY A 318 17.00 11.67 4.04
N PRO A 319 17.89 10.80 4.53
CA PRO A 319 17.52 9.70 5.40
C PRO A 319 16.83 10.18 6.68
N MET A 320 15.71 9.56 7.06
CA MET A 320 15.03 9.80 8.33
C MET A 320 14.81 8.51 9.11
N ALA A 321 15.02 8.57 10.43
CA ALA A 321 14.81 7.42 11.29
C ALA A 321 13.48 7.52 12.05
N SER A 322 12.75 6.42 12.18
CA SER A 322 11.56 6.34 13.02
C SER A 322 11.82 5.46 14.24
N GLY A 323 11.17 5.75 15.36
CA GLY A 323 11.23 4.90 16.55
C GLY A 323 9.98 5.00 17.41
N SER A 324 9.92 4.17 18.45
CA SER A 324 8.76 4.05 19.33
C SER A 324 8.79 4.98 20.55
N ALA A 325 9.85 5.77 20.70
CA ALA A 325 10.03 6.70 21.82
C ALA A 325 10.30 8.11 21.31
N VAL A 326 9.70 9.11 21.97
CA VAL A 326 10.02 10.52 21.76
C VAL A 326 11.45 10.76 22.26
N LEU A 327 12.32 11.24 21.37
CA LEU A 327 13.70 11.58 21.75
C LEU A 327 13.74 12.98 22.38
N ALA A 328 14.37 13.08 23.56
CA ALA A 328 14.57 14.32 24.30
C ALA A 328 15.85 14.29 25.14
N ASP A 329 16.75 13.34 24.88
CA ASP A 329 17.97 13.12 25.66
C ASP A 329 19.22 13.74 25.02
N GLY A 330 19.11 14.27 23.80
CA GLY A 330 20.20 14.82 22.99
C GLY A 330 21.34 13.83 22.63
N LYS A 331 21.23 12.57 23.04
CA LYS A 331 22.23 11.51 22.88
C LYS A 331 21.81 10.51 21.82
N THR A 332 20.55 10.06 21.87
CA THR A 332 20.04 9.03 20.97
C THR A 332 20.10 9.48 19.52
N ILE A 333 19.73 10.73 19.22
CA ILE A 333 19.81 11.27 17.85
C ILE A 333 21.26 11.32 17.32
N LYS A 334 22.24 11.61 18.19
CA LYS A 334 23.67 11.57 17.84
C LYS A 334 24.16 10.16 17.64
N GLU A 335 23.71 9.19 18.45
CA GLU A 335 24.04 7.79 18.23
C GLU A 335 23.48 7.27 16.90
N ILE A 336 22.30 7.72 16.49
CA ILE A 336 21.72 7.41 15.17
C ILE A 336 22.65 7.95 14.06
N GLU A 337 23.05 9.22 14.15
CA GLU A 337 23.96 9.86 13.21
C GLU A 337 25.34 9.16 13.15
N GLU A 338 25.97 8.92 14.30
CA GLU A 338 27.34 8.41 14.38
C GLU A 338 27.44 6.92 14.06
N ARG A 339 26.44 6.11 14.44
CA ARG A 339 26.52 4.64 14.41
C ARG A 339 25.64 3.98 13.36
N GLN A 340 24.65 4.68 12.82
CA GLN A 340 23.69 4.10 11.88
C GLN A 340 23.78 4.75 10.50
N GLN A 341 23.63 6.08 10.45
CA GLN A 341 23.56 6.80 9.18
C GLN A 341 24.06 8.24 9.35
N ARG A 342 25.28 8.51 8.88
CA ARG A 342 25.94 9.82 8.99
C ARG A 342 25.20 10.97 8.30
N ASP A 343 24.37 10.66 7.31
CA ASP A 343 23.64 11.66 6.52
C ASP A 343 22.18 11.82 7.00
N VAL A 344 21.82 11.25 8.15
CA VAL A 344 20.48 11.37 8.74
C VAL A 344 20.11 12.84 8.96
N VAL A 345 18.90 13.23 8.55
CA VAL A 345 18.44 14.62 8.63
C VAL A 345 17.41 14.84 9.73
N GLY A 346 16.73 13.79 10.17
CA GLY A 346 15.74 13.89 11.23
C GLY A 346 15.22 12.55 11.71
N VAL A 347 14.44 12.63 12.78
CA VAL A 347 13.84 11.50 13.48
C VAL A 347 12.38 11.78 13.80
N ASP A 348 11.53 10.77 13.63
CA ASP A 348 10.11 10.82 13.95
C ASP A 348 9.63 9.52 14.61
N MET A 349 8.32 9.34 14.70
CA MET A 349 7.73 8.14 15.26
C MET A 349 6.84 7.36 14.27
N GLU A 350 6.62 7.83 13.04
CA GLU A 350 5.54 7.30 12.18
C GLU A 350 5.98 6.90 10.76
N VAL A 351 6.93 7.62 10.14
CA VAL A 351 7.23 7.51 8.70
C VAL A 351 7.51 6.08 8.27
N TYR A 352 8.38 5.37 8.99
CA TYR A 352 8.72 3.99 8.65
C TYR A 352 7.51 3.07 8.67
N GLY A 353 6.55 3.30 9.58
CA GLY A 353 5.30 2.53 9.66
C GLY A 353 4.44 2.69 8.39
N LEU A 354 4.28 3.92 7.90
CA LEU A 354 3.58 4.18 6.64
C LEU A 354 4.32 3.54 5.46
N TYR A 355 5.65 3.70 5.42
CA TYR A 355 6.47 3.16 4.34
C TYR A 355 6.40 1.64 4.31
N ALA A 356 6.49 0.98 5.46
CA ALA A 356 6.35 -0.48 5.56
C ALA A 356 4.98 -0.97 5.07
N ALA A 357 3.89 -0.30 5.44
CA ALA A 357 2.55 -0.65 4.98
C ALA A 357 2.36 -0.43 3.48
N ALA A 358 2.85 0.69 2.94
CA ALA A 358 2.73 1.01 1.52
C ALA A 358 3.62 0.13 0.64
N HIS A 359 4.83 -0.20 1.10
CA HIS A 359 5.81 -0.99 0.35
C HIS A 359 5.33 -2.42 0.03
N VAL A 360 4.50 -3.01 0.91
CA VAL A 360 3.94 -4.36 0.73
C VAL A 360 2.47 -4.35 0.25
N SER A 361 1.94 -3.17 -0.07
CA SER A 361 0.53 -3.04 -0.45
C SER A 361 0.23 -3.57 -1.85
N SER A 362 -0.99 -4.08 -2.04
CA SER A 362 -1.54 -4.47 -3.33
C SER A 362 -2.93 -3.84 -3.52
N PRO A 363 -3.16 -3.05 -4.58
CA PRO A 363 -2.23 -2.73 -5.66
C PRO A 363 -1.05 -1.86 -5.19
N ALA A 364 0.04 -1.88 -5.95
CA ALA A 364 1.23 -1.09 -5.65
C ALA A 364 0.87 0.40 -5.54
N THR A 365 1.12 0.98 -4.37
CA THR A 365 0.77 2.37 -4.05
C THR A 365 2.05 3.20 -3.98
N ARG A 366 2.07 4.38 -4.62
CA ARG A 366 3.20 5.32 -4.49
C ARG A 366 3.17 5.94 -3.10
N PHE A 367 4.33 6.23 -2.51
CA PHE A 367 4.39 6.80 -1.18
C PHE A 367 5.57 7.73 -0.94
N PHE A 368 5.37 8.69 -0.05
CA PHE A 368 6.40 9.56 0.50
C PHE A 368 5.95 10.20 1.82
N ALA A 369 6.87 10.85 2.53
CA ALA A 369 6.57 11.63 3.72
C ALA A 369 7.29 12.97 3.71
N LEU A 370 6.59 13.99 4.19
CA LEU A 370 7.10 15.32 4.50
C LEU A 370 6.96 15.57 6.01
N LYS A 371 8.02 16.09 6.64
CA LYS A 371 7.99 16.44 8.05
C LYS A 371 8.65 17.79 8.30
N GLY A 372 7.96 18.72 8.95
CA GLY A 372 8.55 19.98 9.42
C GLY A 372 9.42 19.75 10.65
N VAL A 373 10.57 20.40 10.73
CA VAL A 373 11.45 20.34 11.90
C VAL A 373 10.92 21.27 12.99
N CYS A 374 10.52 20.71 14.14
CA CYS A 374 10.06 21.48 15.30
C CYS A 374 11.10 21.60 16.41
N ASP A 375 11.99 20.62 16.57
CA ASP A 375 13.02 20.61 17.61
C ASP A 375 14.27 19.82 17.17
N HIS A 376 15.26 19.70 18.05
CA HIS A 376 16.51 18.95 17.82
C HIS A 376 16.68 17.74 18.73
N ALA A 377 15.58 17.23 19.31
CA ALA A 377 15.56 16.13 20.29
C ALA A 377 16.43 16.38 21.54
N ASP A 378 16.62 17.64 21.91
CA ASP A 378 17.34 18.07 23.11
C ASP A 378 16.39 18.22 24.31
N PRO A 379 16.94 18.25 25.55
CA PRO A 379 16.14 18.41 26.76
C PRO A 379 15.44 19.77 26.88
N ASP A 380 15.98 20.80 26.21
CA ASP A 380 15.55 22.20 26.32
C ASP A 380 14.48 22.58 25.28
N LYS A 381 13.84 21.58 24.64
CA LYS A 381 12.86 21.82 23.58
C LYS A 381 11.63 22.59 24.07
N ASP A 382 11.19 23.54 23.25
CA ASP A 382 9.88 24.19 23.37
C ASP A 382 8.92 23.66 22.30
N ASP A 383 7.62 23.85 22.54
CA ASP A 383 6.57 23.41 21.61
C ASP A 383 6.14 24.54 20.64
N ASP A 384 6.79 25.71 20.70
CA ASP A 384 6.42 26.93 19.96
C ASP A 384 6.52 26.71 18.44
N ALA A 385 7.52 25.93 18.02
CA ALA A 385 7.79 25.68 16.61
C ALA A 385 6.86 24.63 15.97
N GLN A 386 6.12 23.84 16.76
CA GLN A 386 5.33 22.72 16.23
C GLN A 386 4.27 23.19 15.23
N ARG A 387 3.58 24.29 15.53
CA ARG A 387 2.55 24.86 14.64
C ARG A 387 3.13 25.34 13.31
N TYR A 388 4.27 26.04 13.35
CA TYR A 388 4.95 26.48 12.13
C TYR A 388 5.48 25.29 11.32
N ALA A 389 6.07 24.30 11.98
CA ALA A 389 6.57 23.09 11.32
C ALA A 389 5.45 22.31 10.63
N ALA A 390 4.30 22.14 11.28
CA ALA A 390 3.12 21.52 10.69
C ALA A 390 2.59 22.33 9.48
N PHE A 391 2.48 23.65 9.64
CA PHE A 391 2.11 24.57 8.55
C PHE A 391 3.05 24.45 7.35
N ALA A 392 4.37 24.54 7.56
CA ALA A 392 5.35 24.48 6.49
C ALA A 392 5.29 23.14 5.76
N SER A 393 5.19 22.03 6.49
CA SER A 393 5.03 20.69 5.91
C SER A 393 3.77 20.58 5.05
N ALA A 394 2.63 21.06 5.56
CA ALA A 394 1.36 21.06 4.82
C ALA A 394 1.41 21.96 3.57
N ARG A 395 2.04 23.14 3.63
CA ARG A 395 2.19 24.05 2.48
C ARG A 395 3.13 23.51 1.40
N VAL A 396 4.23 22.85 1.79
CA VAL A 396 5.10 22.18 0.82
C VAL A 396 4.37 21.02 0.14
N LEU A 397 3.60 20.23 0.90
CA LEU A 397 2.72 19.20 0.35
C LEU A 397 1.70 19.81 -0.64
N GLN A 398 1.08 20.92 -0.25
CA GLN A 398 0.12 21.65 -1.07
C GLN A 398 0.73 22.02 -2.42
N LYS A 399 1.86 22.72 -2.38
CA LYS A 399 2.56 23.20 -3.57
C LYS A 399 2.99 22.06 -4.48
N LEU A 400 3.50 20.96 -3.93
CA LEU A 400 3.87 19.77 -4.69
C LEU A 400 2.66 19.23 -5.47
N PHE A 401 1.54 19.00 -4.79
CA PHE A 401 0.38 18.39 -5.43
C PHE A 401 -0.37 19.31 -6.38
N GLU A 402 -0.57 20.57 -6.04
CA GLU A 402 -1.26 21.51 -6.94
C GLU A 402 -0.44 21.75 -8.22
N GLN A 403 0.90 21.76 -8.13
CA GLN A 403 1.76 21.99 -9.30
C GLN A 403 2.06 20.71 -10.10
N TYR A 404 2.27 19.57 -9.42
CA TYR A 404 2.79 18.35 -10.04
C TYR A 404 1.91 17.10 -9.80
N GLY A 405 0.66 17.27 -9.40
CA GLY A 405 -0.23 16.18 -8.98
C GLY A 405 -0.35 15.05 -10.00
N ALA A 406 -0.53 15.35 -11.29
CA ALA A 406 -0.58 14.31 -12.33
C ALA A 406 0.69 13.44 -12.38
N PHE A 407 1.87 14.06 -12.26
CA PHE A 407 3.16 13.35 -12.22
C PHE A 407 3.35 12.57 -10.91
N CYS A 408 2.93 13.13 -9.78
CA CYS A 408 2.94 12.42 -8.49
C CYS A 408 2.15 11.12 -8.58
N LEU A 409 0.99 11.16 -9.25
CA LEU A 409 0.08 10.02 -9.43
C LEU A 409 0.53 9.04 -10.54
N GLY A 410 1.59 9.35 -11.30
CA GLY A 410 2.06 8.53 -12.41
C GLY A 410 1.15 8.53 -13.63
N VAL A 411 0.30 9.56 -13.79
CA VAL A 411 -0.53 9.73 -14.98
C VAL A 411 0.36 10.25 -16.12
N ALA A 412 0.50 9.48 -17.20
CA ALA A 412 1.21 9.95 -18.39
C ALA A 412 0.41 11.09 -19.04
N ASN A 413 1.08 12.18 -19.41
CA ASN A 413 0.48 13.18 -20.29
C ASN A 413 0.29 12.51 -21.66
N GLY A 414 -0.97 12.29 -22.05
CA GLY A 414 -1.34 11.88 -23.41
C GLY A 414 -1.10 12.99 -24.42
#